data_AF-A0A061AU79-F1
#
_entry.id   AF-A0A061AU79-F1
#
_cell.length_a   1.000
_cell.length_b   1.000
_cell.length_c   1.000
_cell.angle_alpha   90.00
_cell.angle_beta   90.00
_cell.angle_gamma   90.00
#
_symmetry.space_group_name_H-M   'P 1'
#
loop_
_entity.id
_entity.type
_entity.pdbx_description
1 polymer ?
#
loop_
_entity_poly.entity_id
_entity_poly.type
_entity_poly.pdbx_seq_one_letter_code
_entity_poly.pdbx_strand_id
1 'polypeptide(L)'
;MDALTNELRPLTDVFLTVRIIKSFTYRTTKNLLLPHIDATTMTVGQLKDLCREQVKTSPGFKPYRTVELDTLKLYTKAHGHKTMDLIINHETDDDILEDDSKILADVGIENETEVSFFNRVLYDEYKRNPQQAW
;
A
#
# COMPACT_ATOMS: atom_id res chain seq x y z
N MET A 1 18.80 -25.01 -8.01
CA MET A 1 18.45 -23.75 -7.31
C MET A 1 17.11 -23.39 -7.90
N ASP A 2 16.03 -23.74 -7.23
CA ASP A 2 14.68 -23.46 -7.72
C ASP A 2 14.43 -21.97 -7.49
N ALA A 3 14.28 -21.21 -8.57
CA ALA A 3 13.93 -19.81 -8.49
C ALA A 3 12.62 -19.68 -7.69
N LEU A 4 12.62 -18.83 -6.67
CA LEU A 4 11.41 -18.51 -5.92
C LEU A 4 10.36 -18.03 -6.93
N THR A 5 9.12 -18.50 -6.79
CA THR A 5 8.00 -18.25 -7.73
C THR A 5 7.78 -16.75 -8.01
N ASN A 6 8.26 -15.87 -7.14
CA ASN A 6 8.19 -14.41 -7.28
C ASN A 6 9.13 -13.84 -8.36
N GLU A 7 10.15 -14.58 -8.80
CA GLU A 7 11.07 -14.19 -9.88
C GLU A 7 10.53 -14.51 -11.28
N LEU A 8 9.37 -15.17 -11.40
CA LEU A 8 8.82 -15.62 -12.67
C LEU A 8 8.09 -14.52 -13.46
N ARG A 9 7.67 -13.42 -12.81
CA ARG A 9 7.10 -12.26 -13.49
C ARG A 9 8.11 -11.13 -13.58
N PRO A 10 8.33 -10.55 -14.79
CA PRO A 10 9.23 -9.43 -14.94
C PRO A 10 8.69 -8.19 -14.19
N LEU A 11 9.58 -7.29 -13.77
CA LEU A 11 9.19 -6.01 -13.13
C LEU A 11 8.33 -5.12 -14.04
N THR A 12 8.30 -5.40 -15.34
CA THR A 12 7.43 -4.72 -16.31
C THR A 12 5.98 -5.22 -16.28
N ASP A 13 5.67 -6.29 -15.54
CA ASP A 13 4.33 -6.87 -15.39
C ASP A 13 4.14 -7.47 -13.98
N VAL A 14 4.00 -6.59 -12.99
CA VAL A 14 3.80 -6.98 -11.59
C VAL A 14 2.33 -6.96 -11.19
N PHE A 15 1.98 -7.85 -10.25
CA PHE A 15 0.69 -7.81 -9.56
C PHE A 15 0.86 -7.16 -8.19
N LEU A 16 0.14 -6.07 -7.91
CA LEU A 16 0.16 -5.38 -6.63
C LEU A 16 -1.15 -5.54 -5.88
N THR A 17 -1.03 -5.71 -4.55
CA THR A 17 -2.16 -5.58 -3.64
C THR A 17 -2.02 -4.27 -2.86
N VAL A 18 -2.96 -3.35 -3.06
CA VAL A 18 -3.01 -2.09 -2.33
C VAL A 18 -4.09 -2.18 -1.24
N ARG A 19 -3.68 -2.24 0.01
CA ARG A 19 -4.56 -2.20 1.19
C ARG A 19 -5.03 -0.76 1.40
N ILE A 20 -6.26 -0.44 0.97
CA ILE A 20 -6.85 0.87 1.21
C ILE A 20 -7.33 0.92 2.65
N ILE A 21 -6.68 1.75 3.47
CA ILE A 21 -7.04 1.92 4.88
C ILE A 21 -7.98 3.12 4.99
N LYS A 22 -9.22 2.86 5.43
CA LYS A 22 -10.20 3.89 5.72
C LYS A 22 -10.13 4.39 7.17
N SER A 23 -9.80 3.49 8.10
CA SER A 23 -9.70 3.84 9.52
C SER A 23 -8.70 2.95 10.22
N PHE A 24 -7.76 3.58 10.94
CA PHE A 24 -6.85 2.89 11.84
C PHE A 24 -7.57 2.38 13.09
N THR A 25 -8.33 3.27 13.75
CA THR A 25 -9.08 2.99 15.00
C THR A 25 -10.05 1.82 14.88
N TYR A 26 -10.80 1.75 13.77
CA TYR A 26 -11.77 0.68 13.49
C TYR A 26 -11.20 -0.43 12.59
N ARG A 27 -9.89 -0.37 12.27
CA ARG A 27 -9.19 -1.32 11.40
C ARG A 27 -9.89 -1.63 10.08
N THR A 28 -10.53 -0.60 9.49
CA THR A 28 -11.35 -0.77 8.28
C THR A 28 -10.45 -0.69 7.05
N THR A 29 -10.32 -1.81 6.33
CA THR A 29 -9.53 -1.89 5.10
C THR A 29 -10.24 -2.61 3.97
N LYS A 30 -9.81 -2.34 2.74
CA LYS A 30 -10.18 -3.13 1.57
C LYS A 30 -9.02 -3.20 0.58
N ASN A 31 -8.77 -4.40 0.05
CA ASN A 31 -7.74 -4.62 -0.95
C ASN A 31 -8.23 -4.14 -2.33
N LEU A 32 -7.40 -3.32 -2.97
CA LEU A 32 -7.46 -2.98 -4.38
C LEU A 32 -6.39 -3.81 -5.09
N LEU A 33 -6.80 -4.65 -6.03
CA LEU A 33 -5.92 -5.53 -6.78
C LEU A 33 -5.56 -4.85 -8.11
N LEU A 34 -4.26 -4.69 -8.36
CA LEU A 34 -3.74 -4.01 -9.54
C LEU A 34 -2.83 -4.99 -10.32
N PRO A 35 -3.39 -5.71 -11.31
CA PRO A 35 -2.57 -6.48 -12.24
C PRO A 35 -1.91 -5.56 -13.28
N HIS A 36 -0.85 -6.05 -13.93
CA HIS A 36 -0.23 -5.41 -15.10
C HIS A 36 0.36 -4.02 -14.83
N ILE A 37 1.06 -3.89 -13.70
CA ILE A 37 1.82 -2.70 -13.38
C ILE A 37 3.24 -2.85 -13.94
N ASP A 38 3.71 -1.85 -14.68
CA ASP A 38 5.12 -1.73 -15.05
C ASP A 38 5.85 -0.95 -13.94
N ALA A 39 6.49 -1.69 -13.03
CA ALA A 39 7.21 -1.11 -11.90
C ALA A 39 8.52 -0.41 -12.32
N THR A 40 8.98 -0.59 -13.57
CA THR A 40 10.22 0.00 -14.08
C THR A 40 10.02 1.42 -14.63
N THR A 41 8.78 1.80 -14.92
CA THR A 41 8.44 3.11 -15.49
C THR A 41 7.43 3.88 -14.68
N MET A 42 6.55 3.20 -13.94
CA MET A 42 5.56 3.85 -13.08
C MET A 42 6.24 4.49 -11.87
N THR A 43 5.81 5.69 -11.52
CA THR A 43 6.24 6.41 -10.31
C THR A 43 5.30 6.17 -9.14
N VAL A 44 5.80 6.42 -7.92
CA VAL A 44 4.99 6.39 -6.69
C VAL A 44 3.78 7.31 -6.78
N GLY A 45 3.94 8.53 -7.31
CA GLY A 45 2.85 9.49 -7.51
C GLY A 45 1.78 8.96 -8.48
N GLN A 46 2.20 8.38 -9.60
CA GLN A 46 1.26 7.76 -10.56
C GLN A 46 0.50 6.58 -9.93
N LEU A 47 1.15 5.78 -9.07
CA LEU A 47 0.47 4.69 -8.36
C LEU A 47 -0.60 5.24 -7.40
N LYS A 48 -0.29 6.32 -6.67
CA LYS A 48 -1.26 7.01 -5.81
C LYS A 48 -2.47 7.48 -6.61
N ASP A 49 -2.24 8.12 -7.76
CA ASP A 49 -3.31 8.62 -8.63
C ASP A 49 -4.18 7.51 -9.20
N LEU A 50 -3.56 6.43 -9.70
CA LEU A 50 -4.28 5.24 -10.15
C LEU A 50 -5.17 4.67 -9.04
N CYS A 51 -4.64 4.53 -7.82
CA CYS A 51 -5.40 4.03 -6.68
C CYS A 51 -6.59 4.94 -6.33
N ARG A 52 -6.39 6.26 -6.30
CA ARG A 52 -7.47 7.24 -6.04
C ARG A 52 -8.57 7.12 -7.07
N GLU A 53 -8.21 7.01 -8.35
CA GLU A 53 -9.18 6.86 -9.44
C GLU A 53 -9.97 5.56 -9.31
N GLN A 54 -9.30 4.44 -9.04
CA GLN A 54 -9.95 3.15 -8.84
C GLN A 54 -10.89 3.14 -7.64
N VAL A 55 -10.50 3.76 -6.52
CA VAL A 55 -11.35 3.90 -5.32
C VAL A 55 -12.60 4.73 -5.62
N LYS A 56 -12.46 5.80 -6.42
CA LYS A 56 -13.59 6.67 -6.81
C LYS A 56 -14.57 5.96 -7.74
N THR A 57 -14.08 5.17 -8.69
CA THR A 57 -14.91 4.61 -9.77
C THR A 57 -15.47 3.24 -9.43
N SER A 58 -14.70 2.37 -8.78
CA SER A 58 -15.10 0.99 -8.51
C SER A 58 -16.32 0.91 -7.55
N PRO A 59 -17.38 0.15 -7.89
CA PRO A 59 -18.58 0.03 -7.05
C PRO A 59 -18.28 -0.50 -5.65
N GLY A 60 -17.33 -1.43 -5.55
CA GLY A 60 -16.90 -2.03 -4.28
C GLY A 60 -16.25 -1.04 -3.31
N PHE A 61 -15.83 0.13 -3.77
CA PHE A 61 -15.17 1.15 -2.96
C PHE A 61 -16.09 2.31 -2.58
N LYS A 62 -17.41 2.20 -2.83
CA LYS A 62 -18.39 3.24 -2.43
C LYS A 62 -18.20 3.78 -0.99
N PRO A 63 -17.94 2.95 0.05
CA PRO A 63 -17.69 3.43 1.41
C PRO A 63 -16.35 4.17 1.63
N TYR A 64 -15.44 4.12 0.65
CA TYR A 64 -14.06 4.62 0.72
C TYR A 64 -13.87 5.91 -0.09
N ARG A 65 -14.86 6.33 -0.89
CA ARG A 65 -14.73 7.47 -1.83
C ARG A 65 -14.48 8.82 -1.16
N THR A 66 -14.81 8.95 0.12
CA THR A 66 -14.61 10.17 0.91
C THR A 66 -13.29 10.14 1.69
N VAL A 67 -12.52 9.06 1.59
CA VAL A 67 -11.23 8.94 2.29
C VAL A 67 -10.20 9.72 1.49
N GLU A 68 -9.51 10.62 2.17
CA GLU A 68 -8.31 11.26 1.63
C GLU A 68 -7.15 10.27 1.69
N LEU A 69 -6.55 9.97 0.54
CA LEU A 69 -5.45 9.02 0.42
C LEU A 69 -4.23 9.74 -0.14
N ASP A 70 -3.13 9.78 0.62
CA ASP A 70 -1.93 10.56 0.28
C ASP A 70 -0.61 9.81 0.53
N THR A 71 -0.62 8.78 1.37
CA THR A 71 0.61 8.12 1.84
C THR A 71 0.58 6.63 1.56
N LEU A 72 1.59 6.18 0.81
CA LEU A 72 1.86 4.76 0.59
C LEU A 72 2.94 4.28 1.58
N LYS A 73 2.76 3.07 2.09
CA LYS A 73 3.75 2.38 2.92
C LYS A 73 3.87 0.92 2.51
N LEU A 74 5.09 0.40 2.38
CA LEU A 74 5.30 -1.04 2.15
C LEU A 74 4.78 -1.82 3.38
N TYR A 75 3.94 -2.82 3.15
CA TYR A 75 3.31 -3.59 4.22
C TYR A 75 4.02 -4.93 4.44
N THR A 76 4.29 -5.65 3.36
CA THR A 76 5.12 -6.85 3.39
C THR A 76 6.32 -6.65 2.47
N LYS A 77 7.52 -6.79 3.02
CA LYS A 77 8.70 -7.21 2.27
C LYS A 77 8.82 -8.71 2.44
N ALA A 78 9.20 -9.44 1.38
CA ALA A 78 9.58 -10.83 1.54
C ALA A 78 10.60 -10.93 2.69
N HIS A 79 10.31 -11.78 3.69
CA HIS A 79 11.18 -12.06 4.86
C HIS A 79 11.12 -11.04 6.03
N GLY A 80 10.14 -10.13 6.07
CA GLY A 80 9.91 -9.23 7.21
C GLY A 80 9.14 -9.87 8.40
N HIS A 81 9.39 -9.39 9.62
CA HIS A 81 8.63 -9.78 10.81
C HIS A 81 7.16 -9.34 10.69
N LYS A 82 6.21 -10.24 10.98
CA LYS A 82 4.78 -9.91 11.05
C LYS A 82 4.55 -8.95 12.21
N THR A 83 3.90 -7.82 11.95
CA THR A 83 3.55 -6.84 12.99
C THR A 83 2.45 -7.39 13.89
N MET A 84 2.50 -7.05 15.19
CA MET A 84 1.40 -7.39 16.10
C MET A 84 0.15 -6.54 15.83
N ASP A 85 0.33 -5.34 15.25
CA ASP A 85 -0.79 -4.52 14.80
C ASP A 85 -1.26 -4.94 13.40
N LEU A 86 -2.50 -5.41 13.34
CA LEU A 86 -3.13 -5.96 12.13
C LEU A 86 -3.50 -4.88 11.11
N ILE A 87 -3.56 -3.60 11.51
CA ILE A 87 -3.90 -2.53 10.59
C ILE A 87 -2.69 -2.01 9.83
N ILE A 88 -1.61 -1.66 10.53
CA ILE A 88 -0.37 -1.16 9.92
C ILE A 88 0.80 -1.34 10.90
N ASN A 89 2.02 -1.58 10.38
CA ASN A 89 3.23 -1.35 11.19
C ASN A 89 3.31 0.14 11.52
N HIS A 90 3.40 0.53 12.78
CA HIS A 90 3.62 1.93 13.17
C HIS A 90 4.87 2.12 14.05
N GLU A 91 5.68 1.07 14.22
CA GLU A 91 6.94 1.11 14.99
C GLU A 91 8.03 1.91 14.26
N THR A 92 8.08 1.78 12.93
CA THR A 92 9.04 2.48 12.06
C THR A 92 8.32 3.19 10.92
N ASP A 93 8.93 4.25 10.36
CA ASP A 93 8.43 4.97 9.19
C ASP A 93 9.28 4.74 7.94
N ASP A 94 10.33 3.91 8.02
CA ASP A 94 11.31 3.66 6.94
C ASP A 94 10.70 3.07 5.66
N ASP A 95 9.53 2.47 5.78
CA ASP A 95 8.79 1.86 4.68
C ASP A 95 7.79 2.82 4.03
N ILE A 96 7.71 4.08 4.46
CA ILE A 96 6.86 5.12 3.85
C ILE A 96 7.49 5.61 2.55
N LEU A 97 6.71 5.64 1.48
CA LEU A 97 7.11 6.11 0.16
C LEU A 97 6.88 7.63 0.06
N GLU A 98 7.84 8.41 0.57
CA GLU A 98 7.76 9.88 0.67
C GLU A 98 7.99 10.61 -0.67
N ASP A 99 8.80 10.06 -1.58
CA ASP A 99 9.16 10.71 -2.85
C ASP A 99 8.30 10.18 -4.00
N ASP A 100 7.32 10.99 -4.40
CA ASP A 100 6.37 10.68 -5.48
C ASP A 100 7.05 10.52 -6.86
N SER A 101 8.27 11.04 -7.04
CA SER A 101 9.00 10.97 -8.32
C SER A 101 9.75 9.65 -8.51
N LYS A 102 9.91 8.84 -7.45
CA LYS A 102 10.62 7.57 -7.52
C LYS A 102 9.87 6.54 -8.33
N ILE A 103 10.63 5.74 -9.07
CA ILE A 103 10.14 4.56 -9.78
C ILE A 103 9.80 3.47 -8.77
N LEU A 104 8.72 2.71 -9.01
CA LEU A 104 8.24 1.68 -8.08
C LEU A 104 9.32 0.63 -7.76
N ALA A 105 10.05 0.16 -8.77
CA ALA A 105 11.13 -0.81 -8.60
C ALA A 105 12.27 -0.27 -7.70
N ASP A 106 12.57 1.03 -7.78
CA ASP A 106 13.64 1.68 -6.98
C ASP A 106 13.29 1.76 -5.49
N VAL A 107 12.00 1.69 -5.15
CA VAL A 107 11.51 1.71 -3.77
C VAL A 107 11.12 0.33 -3.26
N GLY A 108 11.54 -0.73 -3.94
CA GLY A 108 11.35 -2.11 -3.50
C GLY A 108 9.96 -2.68 -3.78
N ILE A 109 9.21 -2.10 -4.72
CA ILE A 109 7.99 -2.72 -5.25
C ILE A 109 8.37 -3.72 -6.35
N GLU A 110 8.04 -4.97 -6.11
CA GLU A 110 8.19 -6.11 -7.01
C GLU A 110 6.87 -6.90 -7.13
N ASN A 111 6.87 -8.01 -7.86
CA ASN A 111 5.70 -8.86 -7.98
C ASN A 111 5.17 -9.31 -6.60
N GLU A 112 3.84 -9.32 -6.47
CA GLU A 112 3.12 -9.69 -5.24
C GLU A 112 3.36 -8.78 -4.03
N THR A 113 4.00 -7.62 -4.20
CA THR A 113 4.17 -6.65 -3.12
C THR A 113 2.80 -6.19 -2.59
N GLU A 114 2.67 -6.15 -1.26
CA GLU A 114 1.55 -5.48 -0.60
C GLU A 114 1.96 -4.10 -0.10
N VAL A 115 1.19 -3.08 -0.45
CA VAL A 115 1.34 -1.70 0.03
C VAL A 115 0.08 -1.24 0.73
N SER A 116 0.21 -0.45 1.78
CA SER A 116 -0.92 0.22 2.43
C SER A 116 -1.05 1.64 1.89
N PHE A 117 -2.27 2.07 1.57
CA PHE A 117 -2.56 3.44 1.14
C PHE A 117 -3.55 4.09 2.11
N PHE A 118 -3.18 5.23 2.67
CA PHE A 118 -3.88 5.86 3.78
C PHE A 118 -3.68 7.38 3.81
N ASN A 119 -4.31 8.03 4.79
CA ASN A 119 -4.15 9.45 5.12
C ASN A 119 -3.01 9.64 6.13
N ARG A 120 -2.00 10.47 5.81
CA ARG A 120 -0.85 10.71 6.70
C ARG A 120 -1.25 11.23 8.08
N VAL A 121 -2.15 12.19 8.11
CA VAL A 121 -2.57 12.85 9.35
C VAL A 121 -3.23 11.85 10.29
N LEU A 122 -4.15 11.02 9.79
CA LEU A 122 -4.81 9.98 10.58
C LEU A 122 -3.84 8.89 11.06
N TYR A 123 -2.81 8.58 10.26
CA TYR A 123 -1.75 7.66 10.68
C TYR A 123 -0.93 8.24 11.84
N ASP A 124 -0.51 9.50 11.74
CA ASP A 124 0.28 10.16 12.78
C ASP A 124 -0.53 10.33 14.08
N GLU A 125 -1.84 10.61 13.99
CA GLU A 125 -2.76 10.63 15.13
C GLU A 125 -2.86 9.25 15.79
N TYR A 126 -3.06 8.19 15.00
CA TYR A 126 -3.12 6.83 15.50
C TYR A 126 -1.82 6.40 16.17
N LYS A 127 -0.66 6.73 15.57
CA LYS A 127 0.67 6.42 16.12
C LYS A 127 0.91 7.08 17.48
N ARG A 128 0.39 8.29 17.71
CA ARG A 128 0.50 8.99 19.01
C ARG A 128 -0.39 8.39 20.09
N ASN A 129 -1.51 7.80 19.72
CA ASN A 129 -2.47 7.20 20.66
C ASN A 129 -3.17 5.98 20.01
N PRO A 130 -2.52 4.81 19.99
CA PRO A 130 -3.03 3.63 19.31
C PRO A 130 -4.18 3.04 20.12
N GLN A 131 -5.39 3.57 19.91
CA GLN A 131 -6.62 3.05 20.48
C GLN A 131 -7.40 2.27 19.43
N GLN A 132 -7.88 1.10 19.83
CA GLN A 132 -8.80 0.31 19.03
C GLN A 132 -10.22 0.55 19.53
N ALA A 133 -11.12 0.91 18.62
CA ALA A 133 -12.55 0.94 18.87
C ALA A 133 -13.22 -0.24 18.16
N TRP A 134 -14.32 -0.75 18.74
CA TRP A 134 -15.11 -1.87 18.23
C TRP A 134 -16.47 -1.41 17.73
#